data_AF-A0A8K0NLP7-F1
#
_entry.id   AF-A0A8K0NLP7-F1
#
_cell.length_a   1.000
_cell.length_b   1.000
_cell.length_c   1.000
_cell.angle_alpha   90.00
_cell.angle_beta   90.00
_cell.angle_gamma   90.00
#
_symmetry.space_group_name_H-M   'P 1'
#
loop_
_entity.id
_entity.type
_entity.pdbx_description
1 polymer ?
#
loop_
_entity_poly.entity_id
_entity_poly.type
_entity_poly.pdbx_seq_one_letter_code
_entity_poly.pdbx_strand_id
1 'polypeptide(L)'
;MSPYTTATLLSHSPALTYTALAVGTTFLGFSINALVRPASALSFMADQKLPPQTPSTEKEYKVVKTLLHFYAARNAFMGLGIYVVAYAGERNVLGALMVLGGGVAFADGLACKVNTGRGEWDHWGYAPVLVGVGLGLLGVMDRVIRRLQVSVGVKRESARRSRFTSVDLSILSLFISARKSPQIHFSAMRHICAKLSASITCLVLATIVLTMHARSADCPIYRLFRELGFVGDRIYGR
;
A
#
# COMPACT_ATOMS: atom_id res chain seq x y z
N MET A 1 1.22 18.34 -33.43
CA MET A 1 1.60 17.75 -32.12
C MET A 1 0.30 17.24 -31.49
N SER A 2 0.10 15.92 -31.41
CA SER A 2 -1.19 15.32 -31.01
C SER A 2 -1.39 15.40 -29.49
N PRO A 3 -2.56 15.84 -28.99
CA PRO A 3 -2.87 15.91 -27.57
C PRO A 3 -3.23 14.51 -27.06
N TYR A 4 -2.23 13.65 -26.87
CA TYR A 4 -2.43 12.47 -26.04
C TYR A 4 -2.39 12.91 -24.58
N THR A 5 -3.51 13.49 -24.15
CA THR A 5 -3.85 13.66 -22.74
C THR A 5 -3.55 12.35 -22.04
N THR A 6 -2.57 12.35 -21.15
CA THR A 6 -2.26 11.24 -20.24
C THR A 6 -3.44 11.10 -19.28
N ALA A 7 -4.53 10.49 -19.76
CA ALA A 7 -5.62 10.05 -18.92
C ALA A 7 -5.01 9.16 -17.84
N THR A 8 -5.06 9.63 -16.60
CA THR A 8 -4.64 8.89 -15.42
C THR A 8 -5.43 7.59 -15.37
N LEU A 9 -4.77 6.48 -15.72
CA LEU A 9 -5.35 5.13 -15.72
C LEU A 9 -5.49 4.66 -14.27
N LEU A 10 -6.49 5.19 -13.60
CA LEU A 10 -6.94 4.73 -12.29
C LEU A 10 -8.15 3.85 -12.50
N SER A 11 -8.21 2.72 -11.81
CA SER A 11 -9.41 1.90 -11.85
C SER A 11 -10.55 2.71 -11.25
N HIS A 12 -11.64 2.87 -12.01
CA HIS A 12 -12.85 3.60 -11.59
C HIS A 12 -13.88 2.70 -10.89
N SER A 13 -13.59 1.41 -10.71
CA SER A 13 -14.50 0.47 -10.06
C SER A 13 -14.90 0.94 -8.65
N PRO A 14 -16.20 1.08 -8.34
CA PRO A 14 -16.66 1.44 -7.00
C PRO A 14 -16.44 0.28 -6.00
N ALA A 15 -16.40 -0.96 -6.50
CA ALA A 15 -16.17 -2.15 -5.67
C ALA A 15 -14.83 -2.06 -4.91
N LEU A 16 -13.77 -1.60 -5.57
CA LEU A 16 -12.45 -1.45 -4.94
C LEU A 16 -12.47 -0.44 -3.78
N THR A 17 -13.19 0.67 -3.95
CA THR A 17 -13.37 1.67 -2.89
C THR A 17 -14.19 1.10 -1.75
N TYR A 18 -15.29 0.38 -2.02
CA TYR A 18 -16.09 -0.25 -0.97
C TYR A 18 -15.31 -1.34 -0.21
N THR A 19 -14.50 -2.14 -0.90
CA THR A 19 -13.62 -3.10 -0.23
C THR A 19 -12.58 -2.39 0.63
N ALA A 20 -11.98 -1.31 0.16
CA ALA A 20 -11.05 -0.51 0.97
C ALA A 20 -11.74 0.05 2.22
N LEU A 21 -12.95 0.60 2.07
CA LEU A 21 -13.75 1.09 3.20
C LEU A 21 -14.09 -0.02 4.19
N ALA A 22 -14.48 -1.21 3.71
CA ALA A 22 -14.75 -2.36 4.58
C ALA A 22 -13.49 -2.76 5.39
N VAL A 23 -12.32 -2.76 4.76
CA VAL A 23 -11.04 -2.97 5.45
C VAL A 23 -10.78 -1.86 6.48
N GLY A 24 -11.07 -0.60 6.15
CA GLY A 24 -11.02 0.52 7.08
C GLY A 24 -11.91 0.30 8.31
N THR A 25 -13.15 -0.15 8.11
CA THR A 25 -14.08 -0.51 9.19
C THR A 25 -13.50 -1.60 10.08
N THR A 26 -12.89 -2.64 9.51
CA THR A 26 -12.27 -3.73 10.27
C THR A 26 -11.15 -3.21 11.18
N PHE A 27 -10.28 -2.32 10.69
CA PHE A 27 -9.24 -1.71 11.52
C PHE A 27 -9.84 -0.91 12.69
N LEU A 28 -10.88 -0.11 12.44
CA LEU A 28 -11.57 0.62 13.51
C LEU A 28 -12.21 -0.32 14.53
N GLY A 29 -12.87 -1.39 14.06
CA GLY A 29 -13.49 -2.40 14.92
C GLY A 29 -12.48 -3.06 15.85
N PHE A 30 -11.33 -3.49 15.34
CA PHE A 30 -10.25 -4.04 16.17
C PHE A 30 -9.68 -3.02 17.16
N SER A 31 -9.60 -1.74 16.76
CA SER A 31 -9.13 -0.66 17.63
C SER A 31 -10.07 -0.44 18.81
N ILE A 32 -11.37 -0.31 18.53
CA ILE A 32 -12.41 -0.15 19.56
C ILE A 32 -12.43 -1.38 20.47
N ASN A 33 -12.37 -2.59 19.91
CA ASN A 33 -12.34 -3.81 20.71
C ASN A 33 -11.13 -3.88 21.64
N ALA A 34 -9.95 -3.48 21.16
CA ALA A 34 -8.73 -3.43 21.98
C ALA A 34 -8.78 -2.41 23.12
N LEU A 35 -9.47 -1.28 22.93
CA LEU A 35 -9.63 -0.24 23.97
C LEU A 35 -10.73 -0.60 24.98
N VAL A 36 -11.88 -1.07 24.51
CA VAL A 36 -13.07 -1.29 25.35
C VAL A 36 -13.06 -2.68 25.99
N ARG A 37 -12.58 -3.70 25.27
CA ARG A 37 -12.60 -5.11 25.69
C ARG A 37 -11.23 -5.77 25.49
N PRO A 38 -10.19 -5.31 26.22
CA PRO A 38 -8.81 -5.75 25.99
C PRO A 38 -8.60 -7.26 26.12
N ALA A 39 -9.33 -7.92 27.04
CA ALA A 39 -9.30 -9.38 27.18
C ALA A 39 -9.83 -10.10 25.92
N SER A 40 -10.88 -9.57 25.29
CA SER A 40 -11.40 -10.10 24.02
C SER A 40 -10.46 -9.81 22.85
N ALA A 41 -9.77 -8.68 22.84
CA ALA A 41 -8.76 -8.41 21.82
C ALA A 41 -7.55 -9.35 21.94
N LEU A 42 -7.15 -9.66 23.18
CA LEU A 42 -6.09 -10.63 23.46
C LEU A 42 -6.48 -12.06 23.09
N SER A 43 -7.76 -12.44 23.20
CA SER A 43 -8.18 -13.79 22.83
C SER A 43 -7.97 -14.11 21.35
N PHE A 44 -8.08 -13.11 20.45
CA PHE A 44 -7.74 -13.29 19.03
C PHE A 44 -6.25 -13.61 18.80
N MET A 45 -5.37 -13.23 19.73
CA MET A 45 -3.95 -13.59 19.69
C MET A 45 -3.65 -14.89 20.46
N ALA A 46 -4.60 -15.39 21.24
CA ALA A 46 -4.42 -16.51 22.16
C ALA A 46 -4.92 -17.86 21.61
N ASP A 47 -5.57 -17.89 20.44
CA ASP A 47 -6.29 -19.06 19.91
C ASP A 47 -5.40 -20.18 19.38
N GLN A 48 -4.17 -20.27 19.89
CA GLN A 48 -3.25 -21.32 19.54
C GLN A 48 -2.77 -21.96 20.81
N LYS A 49 -3.29 -23.17 21.13
CA LYS A 49 -2.70 -24.35 21.79
C LYS A 49 -1.54 -24.21 22.82
N LEU A 50 -1.25 -23.04 23.36
CA LEU A 50 -0.43 -22.86 24.55
C LEU A 50 -1.40 -22.56 25.69
N PRO A 51 -1.11 -23.02 26.92
CA PRO A 51 -1.84 -22.52 28.07
C PRO A 51 -1.78 -20.99 28.03
N PRO A 52 -2.89 -20.29 28.34
CA PRO A 52 -2.87 -18.85 28.42
C PRO A 52 -1.76 -18.48 29.39
N GLN A 53 -0.66 -17.95 28.89
CA GLN A 53 0.28 -17.23 29.74
C GLN A 53 -0.38 -15.88 30.00
N THR A 54 -1.47 -15.93 30.77
CA THR A 54 -1.96 -14.76 31.47
C THR A 54 -0.75 -14.15 32.15
N PRO A 55 -0.49 -12.85 31.95
CA PRO A 55 0.58 -12.16 32.64
C PRO A 55 0.61 -12.59 34.10
N SER A 56 1.69 -13.28 34.47
CA SER A 56 1.83 -13.90 35.79
C SER A 56 2.14 -12.86 36.86
N THR A 57 2.64 -11.70 36.41
CA THR A 57 2.95 -10.55 37.24
C THR A 57 2.19 -9.30 36.81
N GLU A 58 1.94 -8.40 37.76
CA GLU A 58 1.34 -7.09 37.50
C GLU A 58 2.16 -6.28 36.48
N LYS A 59 3.49 -6.46 36.47
CA LYS A 59 4.41 -5.81 35.54
C LYS A 59 4.18 -6.27 34.11
N GLU A 60 4.07 -7.59 33.88
CA GLU A 60 3.73 -8.14 32.56
C GLU A 60 2.37 -7.65 32.08
N TYR A 61 1.39 -7.55 32.98
CA TYR A 61 0.06 -7.08 32.64
C TYR A 61 0.07 -5.62 32.18
N LYS A 62 0.82 -4.76 32.87
CA LYS A 62 1.02 -3.35 32.47
C LYS A 62 1.68 -3.26 31.09
N VAL A 63 2.68 -4.08 30.80
CA VAL A 63 3.35 -4.10 29.48
C VAL A 63 2.39 -4.52 28.38
N VAL A 64 1.66 -5.63 28.56
CA VAL A 64 0.69 -6.13 27.57
C VAL A 64 -0.41 -5.09 27.32
N LYS A 65 -0.94 -4.46 28.38
CA LYS A 65 -1.94 -3.40 28.26
C LYS A 65 -1.41 -2.20 27.48
N THR A 66 -0.18 -1.77 27.72
CA THR A 66 0.44 -0.67 26.95
C THR A 66 0.63 -1.02 25.48
N LEU A 67 1.10 -2.23 25.17
CA LEU A 67 1.23 -2.71 23.79
C LEU A 67 -0.12 -2.76 23.08
N LEU A 68 -1.18 -3.16 23.79
CA LEU A 68 -2.52 -3.21 23.24
C LEU A 68 -3.09 -1.82 22.92
N HIS A 69 -2.74 -0.79 23.70
CA HIS A 69 -3.08 0.60 23.36
C HIS A 69 -2.35 1.07 22.09
N PHE A 70 -1.07 0.75 21.93
CA PHE A 70 -0.35 1.06 20.69
C PHE A 70 -0.95 0.34 19.49
N TYR A 71 -1.30 -0.94 19.65
CA TYR A 71 -2.02 -1.71 18.64
C TYR A 71 -3.35 -1.04 18.24
N ALA A 72 -4.15 -0.63 19.24
CA ALA A 72 -5.42 0.04 19.01
C ALA A 72 -5.24 1.38 18.30
N ALA A 73 -4.29 2.21 18.76
CA ALA A 73 -4.03 3.51 18.15
C ALA A 73 -3.57 3.35 16.69
N ARG A 74 -2.62 2.45 16.41
CA ARG A 74 -2.15 2.18 15.05
C ARG A 74 -3.30 1.81 14.12
N ASN A 75 -4.14 0.85 14.53
CA ASN A 75 -5.27 0.42 13.71
C ASN A 75 -6.30 1.54 13.53
N ALA A 76 -6.51 2.39 14.54
CA ALA A 76 -7.42 3.52 14.44
C ALA A 76 -6.94 4.51 13.39
N PHE A 77 -5.66 4.89 13.41
CA PHE A 77 -5.06 5.77 12.41
C PHE A 77 -5.10 5.17 11.00
N MET A 78 -4.86 3.87 10.84
CA MET A 78 -4.98 3.20 9.55
C MET A 78 -6.42 3.23 9.01
N GLY A 79 -7.39 2.86 9.84
CA GLY A 79 -8.81 2.87 9.47
C GLY A 79 -9.31 4.28 9.14
N LEU A 80 -9.05 5.26 10.00
CA LEU A 80 -9.41 6.66 9.76
C LEU A 80 -8.71 7.22 8.52
N GLY A 81 -7.43 6.91 8.32
CA GLY A 81 -6.69 7.33 7.12
C GLY A 81 -7.34 6.81 5.83
N ILE A 82 -7.79 5.55 5.84
CA ILE A 82 -8.55 4.97 4.71
C ILE A 82 -9.83 5.76 4.46
N TYR A 83 -10.63 6.04 5.49
CA TYR A 83 -11.86 6.83 5.35
C TYR A 83 -11.60 8.25 4.83
N VAL A 84 -10.63 8.96 5.40
CA VAL A 84 -10.29 10.33 5.02
C VAL A 84 -9.87 10.39 3.56
N VAL A 85 -8.98 9.50 3.14
CA VAL A 85 -8.47 9.48 1.76
C VAL A 85 -9.55 9.02 0.78
N ALA A 86 -10.38 8.04 1.16
CA ALA A 86 -11.51 7.61 0.35
C ALA A 86 -12.55 8.73 0.18
N TYR A 87 -12.86 9.47 1.24
CA TYR A 87 -13.75 10.62 1.22
C TYR A 87 -13.22 11.75 0.33
N ALA A 88 -11.92 12.02 0.38
CA ALA A 88 -11.26 12.98 -0.50
C ALA A 88 -11.22 12.56 -1.98
N GLY A 89 -11.60 11.32 -2.31
CA GLY A 89 -11.60 10.81 -3.69
C GLY A 89 -10.21 10.48 -4.24
N GLU A 90 -9.17 10.52 -3.41
CA GLU A 90 -7.77 10.34 -3.81
C GLU A 90 -7.40 8.87 -3.97
N ARG A 91 -7.90 8.22 -5.05
CA ARG A 91 -7.73 6.77 -5.30
C ARG A 91 -6.28 6.30 -5.32
N ASN A 92 -5.36 7.13 -5.81
CA ASN A 92 -3.93 6.82 -5.81
C ASN A 92 -3.39 6.66 -4.39
N VAL A 93 -3.73 7.61 -3.52
CA VAL A 93 -3.30 7.60 -2.12
C VAL A 93 -4.00 6.47 -1.38
N LEU A 94 -5.28 6.22 -1.67
CA LEU A 94 -6.03 5.10 -1.08
C LEU A 94 -5.39 3.77 -1.46
N GLY A 95 -5.04 3.58 -2.73
CA GLY A 95 -4.38 2.38 -3.21
C GLY A 95 -3.00 2.17 -2.57
N ALA A 96 -2.20 3.23 -2.45
CA ALA A 96 -0.92 3.17 -1.74
C ALA A 96 -1.10 2.81 -0.26
N LEU A 97 -2.09 3.39 0.41
CA LEU A 97 -2.40 3.11 1.82
C LEU A 97 -2.83 1.65 2.02
N MET A 98 -3.61 1.09 1.09
CA MET A 98 -3.97 -0.33 1.10
C MET A 98 -2.75 -1.25 0.95
N VAL A 99 -1.83 -0.94 0.02
CA VAL A 99 -0.58 -1.71 -0.13
C VAL A 99 0.29 -1.63 1.13
N LEU A 100 0.45 -0.44 1.71
CA LEU A 100 1.17 -0.24 2.97
C LEU A 100 0.51 -1.02 4.12
N GLY A 101 -0.83 -1.03 4.18
CA GLY A 101 -1.58 -1.84 5.13
C GLY A 101 -1.32 -3.35 4.96
N GLY A 102 -1.18 -3.83 3.72
CA GLY A 102 -0.75 -5.20 3.46
C GLY A 102 0.67 -5.49 3.96
N GLY A 103 1.60 -4.54 3.79
CA GLY A 103 2.96 -4.63 4.35
C GLY A 103 2.97 -4.67 5.87
N VAL A 104 2.11 -3.88 6.51
CA VAL A 104 1.85 -3.91 7.95
C VAL A 104 1.38 -5.31 8.40
N ALA A 105 0.37 -5.87 7.73
CA ALA A 105 -0.16 -7.19 8.05
C ALA A 105 0.91 -8.29 7.87
N PHE A 106 1.74 -8.18 6.83
CA PHE A 106 2.87 -9.09 6.65
C PHE A 106 3.86 -9.02 7.82
N ALA A 107 4.21 -7.80 8.27
CA ALA A 107 5.12 -7.60 9.39
C ALA A 107 4.55 -8.13 10.71
N ASP A 108 3.25 -7.93 10.97
CA ASP A 108 2.58 -8.47 12.15
C ASP A 108 2.61 -10.01 12.14
N GLY A 109 2.29 -10.64 11.00
CA GLY A 109 2.37 -12.09 10.89
C GLY A 109 3.79 -12.63 11.03
N LEU A 110 4.81 -11.90 10.55
CA LEU A 110 6.21 -12.25 10.78
C LEU A 110 6.58 -12.13 12.26
N ALA A 111 6.11 -11.10 12.96
CA ALA A 111 6.33 -10.94 14.39
C ALA A 111 5.70 -12.09 15.18
N CYS A 112 4.48 -12.51 14.83
CA CYS A 112 3.85 -13.71 15.40
C CYS A 112 4.71 -14.95 15.13
N LYS A 113 5.12 -15.18 13.87
CA LYS A 113 5.96 -16.33 13.51
C LYS A 113 7.25 -16.41 14.31
N VAL A 114 7.95 -15.28 14.47
CA VAL A 114 9.25 -15.21 15.15
C VAL A 114 9.12 -15.37 16.67
N ASN A 115 8.12 -14.72 17.28
CA ASN A 115 8.03 -14.67 18.75
C ASN A 115 7.19 -15.80 19.36
N THR A 116 6.20 -16.32 18.64
CA THR A 116 5.28 -17.35 19.16
C THR A 116 5.34 -18.65 18.35
N GLY A 117 5.98 -18.65 17.18
CA GLY A 117 6.11 -19.79 16.26
C GLY A 117 4.92 -19.98 15.30
N ARG A 118 3.87 -19.17 15.45
CA ARG A 118 2.54 -19.43 14.88
C ARG A 118 1.65 -18.17 14.95
N GLY A 119 0.47 -18.18 14.31
CA GLY A 119 -0.45 -17.02 14.30
C GLY A 119 -0.14 -16.02 13.19
N GLU A 120 0.84 -16.36 12.36
CA GLU A 120 1.18 -15.64 11.15
C GLU A 120 0.00 -15.59 10.18
N TRP A 121 -0.79 -16.65 10.11
CA TRP A 121 -1.90 -16.79 9.17
C TRP A 121 -3.08 -15.89 9.47
N ASP A 122 -3.26 -15.50 10.74
CA ASP A 122 -4.27 -14.53 11.14
C ASP A 122 -4.01 -13.17 10.49
N HIS A 123 -2.76 -12.89 10.10
CA HIS A 123 -2.36 -11.67 9.40
C HIS A 123 -2.08 -11.88 7.90
N TRP A 124 -1.33 -12.93 7.57
CA TRP A 124 -0.94 -13.24 6.19
C TRP A 124 -2.12 -13.69 5.33
N GLY A 125 -3.19 -14.21 5.92
CA GLY A 125 -4.40 -14.59 5.18
C GLY A 125 -5.07 -13.42 4.47
N TYR A 126 -5.09 -12.23 5.11
CA TYR A 126 -5.71 -11.04 4.53
C TYR A 126 -4.72 -10.07 3.86
N ALA A 127 -3.42 -10.18 4.12
CA ALA A 127 -2.41 -9.30 3.51
C ALA A 127 -2.47 -9.25 1.96
N PRO A 128 -2.64 -10.38 1.22
CA PRO A 128 -2.79 -10.37 -0.23
C PRO A 128 -4.04 -9.62 -0.70
N VAL A 129 -5.12 -9.62 0.09
CA VAL A 129 -6.36 -8.88 -0.24
C VAL A 129 -6.08 -7.38 -0.22
N LEU A 130 -5.38 -6.88 0.80
CA LEU A 130 -5.02 -5.47 0.90
C LEU A 130 -4.13 -5.03 -0.26
N VAL A 131 -3.10 -5.84 -0.58
CA VAL A 131 -2.21 -5.56 -1.71
C VAL A 131 -2.97 -5.60 -3.03
N GLY A 132 -3.83 -6.61 -3.25
CA GLY A 132 -4.62 -6.75 -4.46
C GLY A 132 -5.56 -5.57 -4.69
N VAL A 133 -6.32 -5.17 -3.68
CA VAL A 133 -7.20 -3.99 -3.74
C VAL A 133 -6.38 -2.73 -4.00
N GLY A 134 -5.24 -2.57 -3.30
CA GLY A 134 -4.36 -1.42 -3.48
C GLY A 134 -3.77 -1.30 -4.88
N LEU A 135 -3.27 -2.41 -5.45
CA LEU A 135 -2.77 -2.45 -6.82
C LEU A 135 -3.89 -2.20 -7.86
N GLY A 136 -5.10 -2.66 -7.57
CA GLY A 136 -6.30 -2.37 -8.37
C GLY A 136 -6.61 -0.87 -8.38
N LEU A 137 -6.65 -0.23 -7.20
CA LEU A 137 -6.87 1.22 -7.08
C LEU A 137 -5.78 2.05 -7.76
N LEU A 138 -4.54 1.57 -7.74
CA LEU A 138 -3.40 2.18 -8.46
C LEU A 138 -3.46 1.96 -9.98
N GLY A 139 -4.45 1.23 -10.50
CA GLY A 139 -4.61 0.97 -11.94
C GLY A 139 -3.45 0.20 -12.56
N VAL A 140 -2.80 -0.69 -11.78
CA VAL A 140 -1.67 -1.48 -12.29
C VAL A 140 -2.13 -2.36 -13.46
N MET A 141 -3.32 -2.95 -13.38
CA MET A 141 -3.88 -3.77 -14.45
C MET A 141 -4.27 -2.92 -15.68
N ASP A 142 -4.83 -1.73 -15.48
CA ASP A 142 -5.17 -0.81 -16.56
C ASP A 142 -3.92 -0.40 -17.36
N ARG A 143 -2.81 -0.17 -16.66
CA ARG A 143 -1.50 0.12 -17.26
C ARG A 143 -0.96 -1.08 -18.06
N VAL A 144 -1.11 -2.30 -17.55
CA VAL A 144 -0.68 -3.52 -18.24
C VAL A 144 -1.50 -3.74 -19.52
N ILE A 145 -2.83 -3.68 -19.44
CA ILE A 145 -3.73 -3.85 -20.60
C ILE A 145 -3.41 -2.85 -21.68
N ARG A 146 -3.24 -1.56 -21.33
CA ARG A 146 -2.91 -0.53 -22.32
C ARG A 146 -1.56 -0.79 -23.00
N ARG A 147 -0.54 -1.23 -22.27
CA ARG A 147 0.77 -1.58 -22.86
C ARG A 147 0.64 -2.75 -23.84
N LEU A 148 -0.18 -3.75 -23.51
CA LEU A 148 -0.47 -4.86 -24.41
C LEU A 148 -1.20 -4.39 -25.67
N GLN A 149 -2.23 -3.55 -25.54
CA GLN A 149 -2.97 -2.99 -26.67
C GLN A 149 -2.08 -2.15 -27.59
N VAL A 150 -1.21 -1.30 -27.02
CA VAL A 150 -0.23 -0.52 -27.81
C VAL A 150 0.75 -1.44 -28.52
N SER A 151 1.28 -2.46 -27.84
CA SER A 151 2.21 -3.42 -28.45
C SER A 151 1.56 -4.21 -29.61
N VAL A 152 0.30 -4.63 -29.44
CA VAL A 152 -0.48 -5.29 -30.49
C VAL A 152 -0.77 -4.33 -31.66
N GLY A 153 -1.14 -3.08 -31.37
CA GLY A 153 -1.37 -2.05 -32.39
C GLY A 153 -0.12 -1.78 -33.23
N VAL A 154 1.03 -1.58 -32.57
CA VAL A 154 2.34 -1.41 -33.23
C VAL A 154 2.69 -2.63 -34.07
N LYS A 155 2.49 -3.86 -33.57
CA LYS A 155 2.71 -5.07 -34.36
C LYS A 155 1.81 -5.13 -35.60
N ARG A 156 0.54 -4.75 -35.47
CA ARG A 156 -0.44 -4.77 -36.58
C ARG A 156 -0.12 -3.73 -37.64
N GLU A 157 0.35 -2.55 -37.24
CA GLU A 157 0.77 -1.48 -38.15
C GLU A 157 2.11 -1.79 -38.83
N SER A 158 3.05 -2.40 -38.10
CA SER A 158 4.28 -2.94 -38.70
C SER A 158 4.01 -4.09 -39.69
N ALA A 159 3.01 -4.94 -39.40
CA ALA A 159 2.54 -5.99 -40.32
C ALA A 159 1.79 -5.43 -41.56
N ARG A 160 1.17 -4.25 -41.44
CA ARG A 160 0.51 -3.55 -42.55
C ARG A 160 1.54 -2.80 -43.41
N ARG A 161 2.53 -2.15 -42.79
CA ARG A 161 3.66 -1.51 -43.50
C ARG A 161 4.53 -2.52 -44.22
N SER A 162 4.88 -3.65 -43.59
CA SER A 162 5.65 -4.72 -44.26
C SER A 162 4.93 -5.33 -45.46
N ARG A 163 3.59 -5.35 -45.46
CA ARG A 163 2.78 -5.74 -46.62
C ARG A 163 2.73 -4.69 -47.74
N PHE A 164 3.06 -3.43 -47.44
CA PHE A 164 3.15 -2.34 -48.40
C PHE A 164 4.59 -2.15 -48.92
N THR A 165 5.59 -2.50 -48.11
CA THR A 165 7.01 -2.45 -48.46
C THR A 165 7.55 -3.77 -49.02
N SER A 166 6.73 -4.82 -49.14
CA SER A 166 7.09 -6.06 -49.87
C SER A 166 7.21 -5.85 -51.39
N VAL A 167 7.01 -4.63 -51.87
CA VAL A 167 7.35 -4.22 -53.24
C VAL A 167 8.77 -3.64 -53.34
N ASP A 168 9.48 -3.34 -52.23
CA ASP A 168 10.76 -2.60 -52.31
C ASP A 168 11.90 -3.01 -51.34
N LEU A 169 11.73 -4.05 -50.51
CA LEU A 169 12.73 -4.39 -49.46
C LEU A 169 13.56 -5.67 -49.68
N SER A 170 13.71 -6.12 -50.93
CA SER A 170 14.74 -7.10 -51.30
C SER A 170 16.17 -6.57 -51.12
N ILE A 171 16.34 -5.26 -50.90
CA ILE A 171 17.64 -4.55 -50.93
C ILE A 171 18.19 -4.23 -49.53
N LEU A 172 17.39 -4.33 -48.45
CA LEU A 172 17.79 -3.82 -47.12
C LEU A 172 17.94 -4.90 -46.02
N SER A 173 18.14 -6.18 -46.40
CA SER A 173 18.35 -7.29 -45.45
C SER A 173 19.82 -7.57 -45.12
N LEU A 174 20.76 -6.72 -45.57
CA LEU A 174 22.20 -6.96 -45.38
C LEU A 174 22.83 -6.20 -44.20
N PHE A 175 22.08 -5.43 -43.41
CA PHE A 175 22.62 -4.77 -42.23
C PHE A 175 21.72 -4.91 -41.00
N ILE A 176 22.30 -5.55 -39.98
CA ILE A 176 21.98 -5.53 -38.54
C ILE A 176 21.51 -6.89 -38.02
N SER A 177 22.52 -7.72 -37.72
CA SER A 177 22.43 -8.94 -36.92
C SER A 177 23.01 -8.71 -35.52
N ALA A 178 22.28 -9.24 -34.53
CA ALA A 178 22.70 -9.72 -33.21
C ALA A 178 23.04 -8.75 -32.05
N ARG A 179 22.24 -8.82 -30.96
CA ARG A 179 22.69 -9.43 -29.68
C ARG A 179 21.55 -9.62 -28.65
N LYS A 180 21.61 -10.74 -27.90
CA LYS A 180 20.70 -11.20 -26.82
C LYS A 180 21.41 -11.14 -25.45
N SER A 181 20.69 -10.69 -24.40
CA SER A 181 20.48 -11.24 -23.01
C SER A 181 21.69 -11.61 -22.08
N PRO A 182 21.52 -11.94 -20.76
CA PRO A 182 20.85 -11.34 -19.57
C PRO A 182 21.70 -11.34 -18.25
N GLN A 183 21.06 -10.95 -17.12
CA GLN A 183 21.33 -11.25 -15.68
C GLN A 183 22.27 -10.33 -14.86
N ILE A 184 21.88 -9.99 -13.62
CA ILE A 184 22.61 -10.24 -12.34
C ILE A 184 21.87 -9.69 -11.09
N HIS A 185 21.55 -10.65 -10.21
CA HIS A 185 21.64 -10.75 -8.74
C HIS A 185 20.75 -10.01 -7.71
N PHE A 186 20.38 -10.84 -6.73
CA PHE A 186 19.30 -10.73 -5.74
C PHE A 186 19.85 -10.83 -4.29
N SER A 187 20.97 -10.18 -3.95
CA SER A 187 21.60 -10.31 -2.61
C SER A 187 21.41 -9.12 -1.65
N ALA A 188 20.75 -8.03 -2.08
CA ALA A 188 20.65 -6.81 -1.27
C ALA A 188 19.51 -6.79 -0.22
N MET A 189 18.65 -7.81 -0.17
CA MET A 189 17.34 -7.69 0.50
C MET A 189 17.32 -8.11 1.99
N ARG A 190 18.43 -8.60 2.56
CA ARG A 190 18.46 -9.10 3.95
C ARG A 190 18.92 -8.09 5.00
N HIS A 191 19.67 -7.04 4.61
CA HIS A 191 20.17 -6.05 5.56
C HIS A 191 19.21 -4.88 5.84
N ILE A 192 18.13 -4.75 5.08
CA ILE A 192 17.17 -3.63 5.20
C ILE A 192 16.08 -3.91 6.25
N CYS A 193 15.77 -5.18 6.54
CA CYS A 193 14.64 -5.53 7.42
C CYS A 193 14.85 -5.28 8.92
N ALA A 194 16.09 -5.18 9.42
CA ALA A 194 16.35 -5.06 10.86
C ALA A 194 16.32 -3.62 11.41
N LYS A 195 16.35 -2.59 10.54
CA LYS A 195 16.32 -1.17 10.95
C LYS A 195 14.97 -0.48 10.70
N LEU A 196 13.99 -1.19 10.14
CA LEU A 196 12.78 -0.58 9.57
C LEU A 196 11.60 -0.48 10.56
N SER A 197 11.52 -1.26 11.64
CA SER A 197 10.28 -1.38 12.42
C SER A 197 9.89 -0.15 13.26
N ALA A 198 10.86 0.64 13.75
CA ALA A 198 10.58 1.91 14.43
C ALA A 198 10.57 3.12 13.47
N SER A 199 11.16 2.97 12.27
CA SER A 199 11.35 4.05 11.31
C SER A 199 10.20 4.15 10.32
N ILE A 200 9.50 3.04 9.96
CA ILE A 200 8.42 3.07 8.97
C ILE A 200 7.23 3.92 9.42
N THR A 201 6.80 3.87 10.67
CA THR A 201 5.63 4.67 11.10
C THR A 201 5.93 6.16 11.07
N CYS A 202 7.13 6.56 11.54
CA CYS A 202 7.60 7.94 11.44
C CYS A 202 7.89 8.34 9.98
N LEU A 203 8.40 7.45 9.13
CA LEU A 203 8.59 7.71 7.70
C LEU A 203 7.26 7.78 6.96
N VAL A 204 6.25 6.99 7.31
CA VAL A 204 4.93 7.04 6.68
C VAL A 204 4.22 8.32 7.09
N LEU A 205 4.27 8.72 8.37
CA LEU A 205 3.76 10.00 8.83
C LEU A 205 4.53 11.18 8.22
N ALA A 206 5.86 11.14 8.22
CA ALA A 206 6.68 12.17 7.59
C ALA A 206 6.48 12.21 6.08
N THR A 207 6.29 11.06 5.41
CA THR A 207 6.01 11.01 3.97
C THR A 207 4.62 11.55 3.68
N ILE A 208 3.59 11.22 4.46
CA ILE A 208 2.25 11.80 4.34
C ILE A 208 2.32 13.32 4.53
N VAL A 209 2.98 13.81 5.59
CA VAL A 209 3.18 15.24 5.84
C VAL A 209 3.98 15.91 4.72
N LEU A 210 5.05 15.29 4.22
CA LEU A 210 5.89 15.83 3.15
C LEU A 210 5.21 15.77 1.77
N THR A 211 4.39 14.74 1.48
CA THR A 211 3.57 14.71 0.25
C THR A 211 2.42 15.70 0.31
N MET A 212 1.86 15.95 1.50
CA MET A 212 0.90 17.02 1.73
C MET A 212 1.54 18.41 1.63
N HIS A 213 2.84 18.53 1.96
CA HIS A 213 3.59 19.78 1.81
C HIS A 213 4.06 20.00 0.36
N ALA A 214 4.34 18.92 -0.39
CA ALA A 214 4.83 18.97 -1.77
C ALA A 214 3.72 19.12 -2.82
N ARG A 215 2.44 18.90 -2.46
CA ARG A 215 1.29 19.20 -3.31
C ARG A 215 0.63 20.47 -2.79
N SER A 216 0.49 21.44 -3.69
CA SER A 216 0.01 22.82 -3.50
C SER A 216 -1.05 23.05 -2.40
N ALA A 217 -1.08 24.28 -1.90
CA ALA A 217 -2.03 24.83 -0.90
C ALA A 217 -3.53 24.59 -1.17
N ASP A 218 -3.88 23.99 -2.32
CA ASP A 218 -5.24 23.64 -2.73
C ASP A 218 -5.66 22.20 -2.40
N CYS A 219 -4.81 21.40 -1.74
CA CYS A 219 -5.24 20.08 -1.25
C CYS A 219 -6.35 20.23 -0.18
N PRO A 220 -7.53 19.60 -0.35
CA PRO A 220 -8.63 19.68 0.63
C PRO A 220 -8.22 19.21 2.03
N ILE A 221 -7.31 18.24 2.11
CA ILE A 221 -6.78 17.74 3.38
C ILE A 221 -5.86 18.78 4.02
N TYR A 222 -5.00 19.47 3.26
CA TYR A 222 -4.18 20.57 3.80
C TYR A 222 -5.05 21.70 4.37
N ARG A 223 -6.14 22.05 3.66
CA ARG A 223 -7.12 23.04 4.11
C ARG A 223 -7.82 22.61 5.41
N LEU A 224 -8.26 21.35 5.50
CA LEU A 224 -8.86 20.79 6.71
C LEU A 224 -7.91 20.81 7.91
N PHE A 225 -6.64 20.43 7.74
CA PHE A 225 -5.65 20.47 8.81
C PHE A 225 -5.28 21.90 9.23
N ARG A 226 -5.30 22.86 8.30
CA ARG A 226 -5.14 24.29 8.59
C ARG A 226 -6.33 24.84 9.38
N GLU A 227 -7.56 24.52 8.97
CA GLU A 227 -8.79 24.93 9.67
C GLU A 227 -8.87 24.35 11.08
N LEU A 228 -8.37 23.13 11.28
CA LEU A 228 -8.28 22.47 12.59
C LEU A 228 -7.07 22.95 13.43
N GLY A 229 -6.28 23.91 12.95
CA GLY A 229 -5.17 24.52 13.71
C GLY A 229 -3.91 23.66 13.84
N PHE A 230 -3.80 22.56 13.10
CA PHE A 230 -2.63 21.66 13.14
C PHE A 230 -1.44 22.17 12.32
N VAL A 231 -1.65 23.13 11.43
CA VAL A 231 -0.60 23.76 10.60
C VAL A 231 -0.52 25.24 10.99
N GLY A 232 0.48 25.60 11.78
CA GLY A 232 0.69 26.99 12.22
C GLY A 232 1.34 27.86 11.13
N ASP A 233 0.90 29.12 11.01
CA ASP A 233 1.37 30.10 10.00
C ASP A 233 2.87 30.51 10.15
N ARG A 234 3.66 29.86 11.01
CA ARG A 234 5.00 30.30 11.41
C ARG A 234 6.18 29.71 10.61
N ILE A 235 5.95 28.94 9.54
CA ILE A 235 7.05 28.29 8.79
C ILE A 235 7.50 29.09 7.55
N TYR A 236 6.71 30.06 7.07
CA TYR A 236 7.15 30.99 6.01
C TYR A 236 7.31 32.39 6.58
N GLY A 237 8.48 32.64 7.18
CA GLY A 237 8.96 34.00 7.42
C GLY A 237 9.47 34.61 6.11
N ARG A 238 8.66 35.51 5.53
CA ARG A 238 8.87 36.30 4.31
C ARG A 238 8.83 35.56 2.98
#